data_AF-A0AA41A168-F1
#
_entry.id   AF-A0AA41A168-F1
#
_cell.length_a   1.000
_cell.length_b   1.000
_cell.length_c   1.000
_cell.angle_alpha   90.00
_cell.angle_beta   90.00
_cell.angle_gamma   90.00
#
_symmetry.space_group_name_H-M   'P 1'
#
loop_
_entity.id
_entity.type
_entity.pdbx_description
1 polymer ?
#
loop_
_entity_poly.entity_id
_entity_poly.type
_entity_poly.pdbx_seq_one_letter_code
_entity_poly.pdbx_strand_id
1 'polypeptide(L)'
;MTELDADVKFTQSLVGAQVVCPTCNTVHENDFANRFSLINDADACRGFLASARHSLVEVEADVARQMQSLRAYDDRIRRIDALLAEKRGEVKLRDMLQDESERIVDATIAAERAVIDGGIVEWQIRENEAVKLMKAHSSAKRKAEIVAFYAKKLSAFAVELGVTFEAAVKKSISPKINETGSYGPRAILAYHFALLHTIREFTTSCLCPIILDTPLQQDQDETNAAAIIGFALKHRPRDMQLILGTVSLHGAEYNGHVINPLVKESLLREDEFDTVNSYMRPFINKLLGQDQGELI
;
A
#
# COMPACT_ATOMS: atom_id res chain seq x y z
N MET A 1 12.80 -42.38 -52.79
CA MET A 1 14.18 -42.62 -52.29
C MET A 1 15.09 -43.14 -53.40
N THR A 2 14.63 -44.09 -54.21
CA THR A 2 15.34 -44.55 -55.43
C THR A 2 15.69 -43.43 -56.40
N GLU A 3 14.82 -42.41 -56.53
CA GLU A 3 15.06 -41.25 -57.39
C GLU A 3 16.23 -40.37 -56.91
N LEU A 4 16.29 -40.02 -55.61
CA LEU A 4 17.40 -39.22 -55.04
C LEU A 4 18.76 -39.91 -55.21
N ASP A 5 18.81 -41.25 -55.09
CA ASP A 5 20.01 -42.04 -55.36
C ASP A 5 20.35 -42.12 -56.86
N ALA A 6 19.33 -42.11 -57.72
CA ALA A 6 19.51 -42.04 -59.16
C ALA A 6 20.06 -40.66 -59.56
N ASP A 7 19.60 -39.58 -58.95
CA ASP A 7 20.08 -38.21 -59.19
C ASP A 7 21.54 -38.03 -58.77
N VAL A 8 21.92 -38.52 -57.58
CA VAL A 8 23.32 -38.53 -57.12
C VAL A 8 24.20 -39.35 -58.07
N LYS A 9 23.77 -40.54 -58.50
CA LYS A 9 24.51 -41.38 -59.46
C LYS A 9 24.61 -40.72 -60.84
N PHE A 10 23.55 -40.06 -61.29
CA PHE A 10 23.51 -39.35 -62.55
C PHE A 10 24.58 -38.25 -62.58
N THR A 11 24.66 -37.42 -61.53
CA THR A 11 25.71 -36.38 -61.44
C THR A 11 27.13 -36.94 -61.43
N GLN A 12 27.36 -38.11 -60.84
CA GLN A 12 28.68 -38.78 -60.87
C GLN A 12 29.10 -39.22 -62.28
N SER A 13 28.14 -39.57 -63.14
CA SER A 13 28.39 -40.05 -64.51
C SER A 13 28.63 -38.93 -65.54
N LEU A 14 28.39 -37.67 -65.17
CA LEU A 14 28.54 -36.51 -66.04
C LEU A 14 30.00 -35.99 -66.07
N VAL A 15 30.53 -35.84 -67.28
CA VAL A 15 31.91 -35.34 -67.55
C VAL A 15 31.94 -33.82 -67.82
N GLY A 16 30.80 -33.21 -68.19
CA GLY A 16 30.70 -31.78 -68.47
C GLY A 16 30.74 -30.91 -67.21
N ALA A 17 31.33 -29.71 -67.32
CA ALA A 17 31.50 -28.74 -66.23
C ALA A 17 30.18 -28.08 -65.77
N GLN A 18 29.11 -28.18 -66.57
CA GLN A 18 27.80 -27.61 -66.28
C GLN A 18 26.69 -28.59 -66.63
N VAL A 19 25.61 -28.57 -65.84
CA VAL A 19 24.38 -29.35 -66.04
C VAL A 19 23.22 -28.37 -66.11
N VAL A 20 22.42 -28.46 -67.16
CA VAL A 20 21.19 -27.65 -67.29
C VAL A 20 20.04 -28.44 -66.71
N CYS A 21 19.33 -27.87 -65.75
CA CYS A 21 18.15 -28.51 -65.16
C CYS A 21 17.04 -28.62 -66.22
N PRO A 22 16.53 -29.83 -66.53
CA PRO A 22 15.49 -30.01 -67.55
C PRO A 22 14.12 -29.44 -67.12
N THR A 23 13.92 -29.15 -65.83
CA THR A 23 12.64 -28.68 -65.29
C THR A 23 12.55 -27.15 -65.24
N CYS A 24 13.62 -26.46 -64.82
CA CYS A 24 13.63 -25.00 -64.67
C CYS A 24 14.66 -24.29 -65.57
N ASN A 25 15.41 -25.04 -66.38
CA ASN A 25 16.43 -24.53 -67.31
C ASN A 25 17.59 -23.76 -66.66
N THR A 26 17.72 -23.83 -65.33
CA THR A 26 18.85 -23.26 -64.59
C THR A 26 20.13 -24.02 -64.91
N VAL A 27 21.22 -23.31 -65.17
CA VAL A 27 22.54 -23.88 -65.41
C VAL A 27 23.25 -24.01 -64.08
N HIS A 28 23.53 -25.25 -63.67
CA HIS A 28 24.27 -25.57 -62.45
C HIS A 28 25.71 -25.94 -62.79
N GLU A 29 26.65 -25.53 -61.94
CA GLU A 29 28.02 -25.99 -62.05
C GLU A 29 28.11 -27.42 -61.53
N ASN A 30 28.75 -28.29 -62.31
CA ASN A 30 28.94 -29.70 -61.96
C ASN A 30 30.24 -29.91 -61.19
N ASP A 31 30.46 -29.03 -60.20
CA ASP A 31 31.65 -29.04 -59.37
C ASP A 31 31.46 -29.95 -58.15
N PHE A 32 32.55 -30.14 -57.41
CA PHE A 32 32.54 -31.02 -56.23
C PHE A 32 31.57 -30.51 -55.15
N ALA A 33 31.45 -29.19 -54.98
CA ALA A 33 30.60 -28.59 -53.97
C ALA A 33 29.11 -28.87 -54.20
N ASN A 34 28.61 -28.67 -55.44
CA ASN A 34 27.22 -28.93 -55.76
C ASN A 34 26.87 -30.42 -55.71
N ARG A 35 27.77 -31.31 -56.15
CA ARG A 35 27.58 -32.77 -56.01
C ARG A 35 27.49 -33.21 -54.55
N PHE A 36 28.37 -32.67 -53.71
CA PHE A 36 28.35 -32.96 -52.28
C PHE A 36 27.09 -32.38 -51.60
N SER A 37 26.61 -31.22 -52.03
CA SER A 37 25.35 -30.64 -51.57
C SER A 37 24.16 -31.56 -51.87
N LEU A 38 24.06 -32.12 -53.08
CA LEU A 38 22.99 -33.05 -53.45
C LEU A 38 23.00 -34.34 -52.61
N ILE A 39 24.20 -34.84 -52.28
CA ILE A 39 24.35 -35.99 -51.38
C ILE A 39 23.86 -35.64 -49.98
N ASN A 40 24.26 -34.48 -49.45
CA ASN A 40 23.81 -34.00 -48.16
C ASN A 40 22.29 -33.79 -48.12
N ASP A 41 21.70 -33.25 -49.19
CA ASP A 41 20.25 -33.06 -49.30
C ASP A 41 19.51 -34.40 -49.36
N ALA A 42 20.06 -35.39 -50.05
CA ALA A 42 19.51 -36.75 -50.07
C ALA A 42 19.56 -37.40 -48.68
N ASP A 43 20.67 -37.25 -47.95
CA ASP A 43 20.79 -37.74 -46.57
C ASP A 43 19.90 -36.99 -45.59
N ALA A 44 19.76 -35.67 -45.74
CA ALA A 44 18.83 -34.86 -44.96
C ALA A 44 17.39 -35.31 -45.20
N CYS A 45 16.98 -35.52 -46.47
CA CYS A 45 15.67 -36.05 -46.82
C CYS A 45 15.41 -37.44 -46.21
N ARG A 46 16.43 -38.32 -46.16
CA ARG A 46 16.32 -39.63 -45.48
C ARG A 46 16.11 -39.45 -43.97
N GLY A 47 16.87 -38.56 -43.34
CA GLY A 47 16.73 -38.21 -41.93
C GLY A 47 15.32 -37.70 -41.61
N PHE A 48 14.81 -36.77 -42.41
CA PHE A 48 13.45 -36.25 -42.27
C PHE A 48 12.39 -37.33 -42.45
N LEU A 49 12.52 -38.20 -43.46
CA LEU A 49 11.55 -39.26 -43.71
C LEU A 49 11.54 -40.31 -42.58
N ALA A 50 12.72 -40.67 -42.06
CA ALA A 50 12.84 -41.57 -40.92
C ALA A 50 12.22 -40.96 -39.66
N SER A 51 12.51 -39.68 -39.38
CA SER A 51 11.92 -38.93 -38.26
C SER A 51 10.40 -38.82 -38.39
N ALA A 52 9.89 -38.42 -39.56
CA ALA A 52 8.46 -38.29 -39.81
C ALA A 52 7.72 -39.62 -39.66
N ARG A 53 8.32 -40.74 -40.12
CA ARG A 53 7.77 -42.09 -39.90
C ARG A 53 7.76 -42.47 -38.43
N HIS A 54 8.80 -42.13 -37.68
CA HIS A 54 8.85 -42.39 -36.25
C HIS A 54 7.78 -41.60 -35.51
N SER A 55 7.67 -40.30 -35.77
CA SER A 55 6.61 -39.45 -35.21
C SER A 55 5.21 -39.93 -35.58
N LEU A 56 5.00 -40.44 -36.79
CA LEU A 56 3.72 -41.02 -37.19
C LEU A 56 3.35 -42.21 -36.30
N VAL A 57 4.30 -43.12 -36.06
CA VAL A 57 4.08 -44.29 -35.20
C VAL A 57 3.79 -43.87 -33.75
N GLU A 58 4.50 -42.88 -33.22
CA GLU A 58 4.25 -42.35 -31.88
C GLU A 58 2.84 -41.76 -31.76
N VAL A 59 2.43 -40.92 -32.72
CA VAL A 59 1.10 -40.32 -32.75
C VAL A 59 0.01 -41.38 -32.89
N GLU A 60 0.19 -42.38 -33.75
CA GLU A 60 -0.76 -43.49 -33.90
C GLU A 60 -0.91 -44.30 -32.59
N ALA A 61 0.19 -44.56 -31.88
CA ALA A 61 0.17 -45.22 -30.60
C ALA A 61 -0.55 -44.40 -29.52
N ASP A 62 -0.35 -43.08 -29.50
CA ASP A 62 -1.01 -42.18 -28.58
C ASP A 62 -2.52 -42.08 -28.87
N VAL A 63 -2.91 -41.98 -30.15
CA VAL A 63 -4.33 -42.02 -30.56
C VAL A 63 -4.98 -43.31 -30.09
N ALA A 64 -4.34 -44.46 -30.30
CA ALA A 64 -4.86 -45.74 -29.84
C ALA A 64 -5.06 -45.78 -28.31
N ARG A 65 -4.10 -45.23 -27.54
CA ARG A 65 -4.18 -45.14 -26.07
C ARG A 65 -5.34 -44.25 -25.60
N GLN A 66 -5.53 -43.10 -26.25
CA GLN A 66 -6.64 -42.19 -25.93
C GLN A 66 -7.99 -42.80 -26.27
N MET A 67 -8.12 -43.48 -27.43
CA MET A 67 -9.35 -44.18 -27.80
C MET A 67 -9.71 -45.30 -26.81
N GLN A 68 -8.72 -46.03 -26.29
CA GLN A 68 -8.95 -47.04 -25.26
C GLN A 68 -9.43 -46.41 -23.95
N SER A 69 -8.86 -45.27 -23.57
CA SER A 69 -9.27 -44.53 -22.37
C SER A 69 -10.71 -44.01 -22.48
N LEU A 70 -11.09 -43.46 -23.64
CA LEU A 70 -12.47 -43.04 -23.92
C LEU A 70 -13.47 -44.19 -23.77
N ARG A 71 -13.16 -45.36 -24.33
CA ARG A 71 -14.01 -46.55 -24.17
C ARG A 71 -14.16 -46.95 -22.71
N ALA A 72 -13.09 -46.89 -21.93
CA ALA A 72 -13.15 -47.19 -20.49
C ALA A 72 -14.02 -46.18 -19.73
N TYR A 73 -14.02 -44.89 -20.12
CA TYR A 73 -14.92 -43.88 -19.56
C TYR A 73 -16.38 -44.14 -19.97
N ASP A 74 -16.65 -44.47 -21.22
CA ASP A 74 -18.00 -44.81 -21.70
C ASP A 74 -18.58 -46.00 -20.92
N ASP A 75 -17.77 -47.04 -20.69
CA ASP A 75 -18.19 -48.20 -19.92
C ASP A 75 -18.49 -47.84 -18.45
N ARG A 76 -17.70 -46.93 -17.85
CA ARG A 76 -17.98 -46.40 -16.50
C ARG A 76 -19.27 -45.61 -16.46
N ILE A 77 -19.49 -44.72 -17.44
CA ILE A 77 -20.72 -43.92 -17.55
C ILE A 77 -21.93 -44.84 -17.67
N ARG A 78 -21.89 -45.83 -18.55
CA ARG A 78 -22.97 -46.83 -18.69
C ARG A 78 -23.25 -47.58 -17.39
N ARG A 79 -22.20 -47.91 -16.62
CA ARG A 79 -22.36 -48.57 -15.32
C ARG A 79 -23.07 -47.68 -14.32
N ILE A 80 -22.72 -46.39 -14.28
CA ILE A 80 -23.37 -45.39 -13.43
C ILE A 80 -24.84 -45.21 -13.86
N ASP A 81 -25.11 -45.06 -15.15
CA ASP A 81 -26.47 -44.92 -15.68
C ASP A 81 -27.34 -46.14 -15.37
N ALA A 82 -26.78 -47.35 -15.44
CA ALA A 82 -27.49 -48.58 -15.09
C ALA A 82 -27.89 -48.59 -13.61
N LEU A 83 -26.99 -48.19 -12.70
CA LEU A 83 -27.27 -48.06 -11.28
C LEU A 83 -28.32 -46.97 -11.00
N LEU A 84 -28.24 -45.84 -11.69
CA LEU A 84 -29.19 -44.73 -11.54
C LEU A 84 -30.58 -45.04 -12.13
N ALA A 85 -30.65 -45.91 -13.13
CA ALA A 85 -31.88 -46.39 -13.75
C ALA A 85 -32.58 -47.51 -12.96
N GLU A 86 -31.91 -48.06 -11.94
CA GLU A 86 -32.48 -49.09 -11.06
C GLU A 86 -33.69 -48.51 -10.31
N LYS A 87 -34.83 -49.20 -10.42
CA LYS A 87 -36.09 -48.79 -9.82
C LYS A 87 -36.29 -49.47 -8.47
N ARG A 88 -36.73 -48.72 -7.47
CA ARG A 88 -37.40 -49.25 -6.28
C ARG A 88 -38.85 -48.77 -6.31
N GLY A 89 -39.77 -49.61 -6.80
CA GLY A 89 -41.17 -49.22 -7.02
C GLY A 89 -41.35 -48.40 -8.31
N GLU A 90 -42.08 -47.29 -8.24
CA GLU A 90 -42.35 -46.42 -9.41
C GLU A 90 -41.26 -45.35 -9.65
N VAL A 91 -40.35 -45.14 -8.70
CA VAL A 91 -39.36 -44.05 -8.72
C VAL A 91 -37.96 -44.60 -9.06
N LYS A 92 -37.23 -43.88 -9.92
CA LYS A 92 -35.82 -44.19 -10.21
C LYS A 92 -34.91 -43.57 -9.15
N LEU A 93 -33.81 -44.23 -8.82
CA LEU A 93 -32.82 -43.70 -7.88
C LEU A 93 -32.29 -42.31 -8.30
N ARG A 94 -32.16 -42.08 -9.61
CA ARG A 94 -31.78 -40.77 -10.17
C ARG A 94 -32.67 -39.62 -9.72
N ASP A 95 -33.99 -39.83 -9.72
CA ASP A 95 -34.96 -38.77 -9.45
C ASP A 95 -34.91 -38.39 -7.96
N MET A 96 -34.82 -39.39 -7.06
CA MET A 96 -34.62 -39.15 -5.62
C MET A 96 -33.29 -38.45 -5.30
N LEU A 97 -32.20 -38.85 -5.95
CA LEU A 97 -30.90 -38.22 -5.75
C LEU A 97 -30.88 -36.78 -6.25
N GLN A 98 -31.57 -36.49 -7.36
CA GLN A 98 -31.67 -35.15 -7.90
C GLN A 98 -32.42 -34.22 -6.95
N ASP A 99 -33.58 -34.66 -6.43
CA ASP A 99 -34.37 -33.88 -5.47
C ASP A 99 -33.59 -33.62 -4.16
N GLU A 100 -32.90 -34.64 -3.62
CA GLU A 100 -32.10 -34.47 -2.41
C GLU A 100 -30.86 -33.59 -2.65
N SER A 101 -30.27 -33.69 -3.85
CA SER A 101 -29.15 -32.81 -4.24
C SER A 101 -29.60 -31.35 -4.36
N GLU A 102 -30.74 -31.10 -4.99
CA GLU A 102 -31.33 -29.75 -5.12
C GLU A 102 -31.64 -29.18 -3.74
N ARG A 103 -32.24 -29.97 -2.86
CA ARG A 103 -32.52 -29.59 -1.47
C ARG A 103 -31.25 -29.21 -0.69
N ILE A 104 -30.18 -29.99 -0.84
CA ILE A 104 -28.88 -29.72 -0.17
C ILE A 104 -28.26 -28.44 -0.71
N VAL A 105 -28.27 -28.26 -2.03
CA VAL A 105 -27.73 -27.06 -2.68
C VAL A 105 -28.49 -25.82 -2.22
N ASP A 106 -29.82 -25.84 -2.26
CA ASP A 106 -30.66 -24.73 -1.81
C ASP A 106 -30.44 -24.41 -0.33
N ALA A 107 -30.36 -25.43 0.53
CA ALA A 107 -30.10 -25.23 1.96
C ALA A 107 -28.71 -24.62 2.21
N THR A 108 -27.70 -25.05 1.45
CA THR A 108 -26.33 -24.55 1.56
C THR A 108 -26.25 -23.09 1.10
N ILE A 109 -26.84 -22.78 -0.07
CA ILE A 109 -26.90 -21.41 -0.61
C ILE A 109 -27.68 -20.50 0.34
N ALA A 110 -28.81 -20.96 0.88
CA ALA A 110 -29.60 -20.19 1.83
C ALA A 110 -28.81 -19.89 3.12
N ALA A 111 -28.04 -20.85 3.63
CA ALA A 111 -27.20 -20.67 4.80
C ALA A 111 -26.06 -19.67 4.54
N GLU A 112 -25.35 -19.80 3.42
CA GLU A 112 -24.31 -18.84 3.02
C GLU A 112 -24.87 -17.43 2.83
N ARG A 113 -26.03 -17.33 2.19
CA ARG A 113 -26.73 -16.04 2.00
C ARG A 113 -27.10 -15.41 3.34
N ALA A 114 -27.59 -16.19 4.30
CA ALA A 114 -27.92 -15.66 5.63
C ALA A 114 -26.70 -15.10 6.36
N VAL A 115 -25.52 -15.72 6.21
CA VAL A 115 -24.26 -15.21 6.77
C VAL A 115 -23.87 -13.89 6.10
N ILE A 116 -23.96 -13.82 4.77
CA ILE A 116 -23.63 -12.61 4.00
C ILE A 116 -24.60 -11.47 4.37
N ASP A 117 -25.91 -11.73 4.39
CA ASP A 117 -26.93 -10.75 4.74
C ASP A 117 -26.74 -10.24 6.19
N GLY A 118 -26.38 -11.13 7.12
CA GLY A 118 -26.01 -10.76 8.49
C GLY A 118 -24.79 -9.83 8.54
N GLY A 119 -23.75 -10.13 7.76
CA GLY A 119 -22.58 -9.28 7.61
C GLY A 119 -22.91 -7.92 7.00
N ILE A 120 -23.76 -7.87 5.97
CA ILE A 120 -24.22 -6.62 5.36
C ILE A 120 -24.91 -5.73 6.40
N VAL A 121 -25.82 -6.29 7.21
CA VAL A 121 -26.50 -5.53 8.26
C VAL A 121 -25.52 -4.99 9.29
N GLU A 122 -24.55 -5.79 9.73
CA GLU A 122 -23.51 -5.35 10.66
C GLU A 122 -22.70 -4.17 10.10
N TRP A 123 -22.22 -4.29 8.87
CA TRP A 123 -21.46 -3.22 8.22
C TRP A 123 -22.30 -1.97 8.00
N GLN A 124 -23.59 -2.11 7.68
CA GLN A 124 -24.51 -0.99 7.52
C GLN A 124 -24.72 -0.24 8.84
N ILE A 125 -24.76 -0.94 9.98
CA ILE A 125 -24.83 -0.32 11.32
C ILE A 125 -23.56 0.50 11.57
N ARG A 126 -22.38 -0.10 11.35
CA ARG A 126 -21.08 0.57 11.53
C ARG A 126 -20.93 1.79 10.63
N GLU A 127 -21.35 1.69 9.37
CA GLU A 127 -21.35 2.82 8.43
C GLU A 127 -22.25 3.94 8.95
N ASN A 128 -23.48 3.62 9.37
CA ASN A 128 -24.41 4.62 9.89
C ASN A 128 -23.86 5.33 11.14
N GLU A 129 -23.18 4.61 12.03
CA GLU A 129 -22.50 5.19 13.19
C GLU A 129 -21.34 6.11 12.77
N ALA A 130 -20.48 5.67 11.86
CA ALA A 130 -19.39 6.47 11.33
C ALA A 130 -19.89 7.76 10.64
N VAL A 131 -20.95 7.66 9.83
CA VAL A 131 -21.58 8.82 9.17
C VAL A 131 -22.19 9.78 10.20
N LYS A 132 -22.82 9.28 11.25
CA LYS A 132 -23.34 10.11 12.36
C LYS A 132 -22.20 10.86 13.05
N LEU A 133 -21.10 10.18 13.37
CA LEU A 133 -19.91 10.80 13.97
C LEU A 133 -19.32 11.86 13.04
N MET A 134 -19.13 11.56 11.75
CA MET A 134 -18.64 12.53 10.78
C MET A 134 -19.51 13.78 10.72
N LYS A 135 -20.84 13.62 10.64
CA LYS A 135 -21.80 14.75 10.63
C LYS A 135 -21.75 15.58 11.91
N ALA A 136 -21.56 14.96 13.07
CA ALA A 136 -21.41 15.67 14.33
C ALA A 136 -20.12 16.53 14.34
N HIS A 137 -19.02 16.01 13.80
CA HIS A 137 -17.74 16.72 13.68
C HIS A 137 -17.74 17.80 12.59
N SER A 138 -18.52 17.64 11.51
CA SER A 138 -18.59 18.59 10.40
C SER A 138 -19.74 19.60 10.51
N SER A 139 -20.45 19.64 11.64
CA SER A 139 -21.64 20.49 11.78
C SER A 139 -21.28 21.98 11.76
N ALA A 140 -22.10 22.79 11.06
CA ALA A 140 -21.93 24.24 11.01
C ALA A 140 -21.99 24.88 12.41
N LYS A 141 -22.82 24.32 13.30
CA LYS A 141 -22.92 24.71 14.71
C LYS A 141 -21.58 24.57 15.43
N ARG A 142 -20.95 23.39 15.35
CA ARG A 142 -19.63 23.17 15.96
C ARG A 142 -18.57 24.11 15.38
N LYS A 143 -18.58 24.33 14.07
CA LYS A 143 -17.64 25.28 13.44
C LYS A 143 -17.82 26.70 14.00
N ALA A 144 -19.05 27.16 14.18
CA ALA A 144 -19.34 28.45 14.78
C ALA A 144 -18.88 28.55 16.24
N GLU A 145 -19.09 27.48 17.03
CA GLU A 145 -18.62 27.39 18.42
C GLU A 145 -17.09 27.48 18.53
N ILE A 146 -16.36 26.74 17.67
CA ILE A 146 -14.90 26.77 17.60
C ILE A 146 -14.39 28.18 17.28
N VAL A 147 -14.95 28.81 16.24
CA VAL A 147 -14.55 30.17 15.82
C VAL A 147 -14.87 31.19 16.90
N ALA A 148 -16.01 31.08 17.59
CA ALA A 148 -16.38 31.97 18.68
C ALA A 148 -15.42 31.84 19.88
N PHE A 149 -15.04 30.61 20.25
CA PHE A 149 -14.07 30.38 21.32
C PHE A 149 -12.70 30.95 20.96
N TYR A 150 -12.21 30.67 19.75
CA TYR A 150 -10.97 31.24 19.23
C TYR A 150 -10.99 32.77 19.27
N ALA A 151 -12.05 33.41 18.76
CA ALA A 151 -12.18 34.87 18.72
C ALA A 151 -12.18 35.50 20.13
N LYS A 152 -12.80 34.81 21.10
CA LYS A 152 -12.79 35.21 22.52
C LYS A 152 -11.38 35.14 23.10
N LYS A 153 -10.67 34.03 22.89
CA LYS A 153 -9.29 33.85 23.36
C LYS A 153 -8.34 34.84 22.72
N LEU A 154 -8.42 35.00 21.39
CA LEU A 154 -7.62 35.98 20.65
C LEU A 154 -7.83 37.39 21.18
N SER A 155 -9.08 37.81 21.42
CA SER A 155 -9.36 39.15 21.94
C SER A 155 -8.80 39.35 23.35
N ALA A 156 -8.90 38.34 24.22
CA ALA A 156 -8.35 38.42 25.57
C ALA A 156 -6.80 38.53 25.55
N PHE A 157 -6.15 37.68 24.77
CA PHE A 157 -4.69 37.67 24.64
C PHE A 157 -4.15 38.91 23.92
N ALA A 158 -4.92 39.44 22.96
CA ALA A 158 -4.58 40.67 22.27
C ALA A 158 -4.49 41.85 23.26
N VAL A 159 -5.51 42.00 24.12
CA VAL A 159 -5.53 43.04 25.17
C VAL A 159 -4.36 42.89 26.14
N GLU A 160 -4.07 41.67 26.58
CA GLU A 160 -2.98 41.41 27.54
C GLU A 160 -1.58 41.69 26.95
N LEU A 161 -1.38 41.42 25.66
CA LEU A 161 -0.12 41.69 24.96
C LEU A 161 -0.03 43.10 24.34
N GLY A 162 -1.07 43.92 24.53
CA GLY A 162 -1.12 45.29 23.99
C GLY A 162 -1.21 45.35 22.47
N VAL A 163 -1.83 44.34 21.85
CA VAL A 163 -2.08 44.26 20.41
C VAL A 163 -3.57 44.35 20.10
N THR A 164 -3.86 44.80 18.89
CA THR A 164 -5.18 44.98 18.30
C THR A 164 -5.20 44.26 16.96
N PHE A 165 -6.31 43.57 16.70
CA PHE A 165 -6.52 42.83 15.46
C PHE A 165 -7.73 43.37 14.73
N GLU A 166 -7.65 43.40 13.40
CA GLU A 166 -8.80 43.66 12.56
C GLU A 166 -9.92 42.62 12.78
N ALA A 167 -11.16 43.02 12.55
CA ALA A 167 -12.32 42.14 12.69
C ALA A 167 -12.25 40.89 11.79
N ALA A 168 -11.55 40.96 10.66
CA ALA A 168 -11.34 39.83 9.74
C ALA A 168 -10.54 38.70 10.38
N VAL A 169 -9.52 39.03 11.20
CA VAL A 169 -8.65 38.05 11.87
C VAL A 169 -9.43 37.20 12.87
N LYS A 170 -10.50 37.76 13.47
CA LYS A 170 -11.36 37.08 14.44
C LYS A 170 -12.36 36.11 13.81
N LYS A 171 -12.59 36.19 12.50
CA LYS A 171 -13.58 35.35 11.78
C LYS A 171 -13.01 34.01 11.29
N SER A 172 -11.69 33.87 11.27
CA SER A 172 -11.00 32.67 10.78
C SER A 172 -9.89 32.26 11.73
N ILE A 173 -9.75 30.95 11.95
CA ILE A 173 -8.63 30.36 12.69
C ILE A 173 -7.31 30.35 11.91
N SER A 174 -7.36 30.65 10.60
CA SER A 174 -6.19 30.79 9.71
C SER A 174 -6.20 32.16 9.02
N PRO A 175 -6.10 33.26 9.78
CA PRO A 175 -6.07 34.60 9.22
C PRO A 175 -4.70 34.92 8.60
N LYS A 176 -4.67 35.90 7.70
CA LYS A 176 -3.40 36.55 7.32
C LYS A 176 -3.10 37.63 8.35
N ILE A 177 -1.92 37.58 8.96
CA ILE A 177 -1.45 38.56 9.95
C ILE A 177 -0.36 39.38 9.26
N ASN A 178 -0.68 40.62 8.88
CA ASN A 178 0.23 41.52 8.16
C ASN A 178 0.80 42.59 9.11
N GLU A 179 1.34 42.15 10.25
CA GLU A 179 1.88 43.06 11.26
C GLU A 179 3.39 43.22 11.09
N THR A 180 3.89 44.46 11.19
CA THR A 180 5.32 44.79 11.02
C THR A 180 5.90 45.42 12.28
N GLY A 181 7.23 45.34 12.43
CA GLY A 181 7.97 45.91 13.58
C GLY A 181 7.75 45.15 14.89
N SER A 182 7.93 45.84 16.02
CA SER A 182 7.86 45.28 17.39
C SER A 182 6.47 44.77 17.82
N TYR A 183 5.46 45.00 16.99
CA TYR A 183 4.09 44.54 17.18
C TYR A 183 3.88 43.11 16.64
N GLY A 184 4.64 42.71 15.62
CA GLY A 184 4.55 41.41 14.95
C GLY A 184 4.70 40.21 15.89
N PRO A 185 5.79 40.11 16.69
CA PRO A 185 6.00 38.97 17.58
C PRO A 185 4.89 38.79 18.62
N ARG A 186 4.36 39.89 19.18
CA ARG A 186 3.27 39.87 20.16
C ARG A 186 1.94 39.46 19.53
N ALA A 187 1.64 39.95 18.33
CA ALA A 187 0.47 39.54 17.57
C ALA A 187 0.52 38.05 17.21
N ILE A 188 1.68 37.58 16.75
CA ILE A 188 1.92 36.16 16.44
C ILE A 188 1.72 35.31 17.70
N LEU A 189 2.25 35.73 18.85
CA LEU A 189 2.11 35.01 20.11
C LEU A 189 0.64 34.92 20.57
N ALA A 190 -0.09 36.04 20.54
CA ALA A 190 -1.51 36.09 20.87
C ALA A 190 -2.33 35.13 20.00
N TYR A 191 -2.06 35.13 18.69
CA TYR A 191 -2.70 34.25 17.72
C TYR A 191 -2.41 32.78 18.01
N HIS A 192 -1.13 32.40 18.16
CA HIS A 192 -0.75 31.00 18.38
C HIS A 192 -1.30 30.48 19.70
N PHE A 193 -1.26 31.27 20.78
CA PHE A 193 -1.86 30.84 22.04
C PHE A 193 -3.39 30.74 21.97
N ALA A 194 -4.07 31.64 21.25
CA ALA A 194 -5.51 31.50 21.01
C ALA A 194 -5.83 30.20 20.24
N LEU A 195 -5.01 29.88 19.23
CA LEU A 195 -5.14 28.65 18.47
C LEU A 195 -4.85 27.42 19.33
N LEU A 196 -3.78 27.42 20.13
CA LEU A 196 -3.41 26.31 21.03
C LEU A 196 -4.48 26.03 22.09
N HIS A 197 -5.07 27.08 22.68
CA HIS A 197 -6.23 26.93 23.57
C HIS A 197 -7.44 26.35 22.85
N THR A 198 -7.67 26.77 21.60
CA THR A 198 -8.77 26.24 20.77
C THR A 198 -8.54 24.77 20.40
N ILE A 199 -7.30 24.41 20.04
CA ILE A 199 -6.91 23.02 19.79
C ILE A 199 -7.14 22.22 21.07
N ARG A 200 -6.66 22.67 22.22
CA ARG A 200 -6.82 21.95 23.49
C ARG A 200 -8.29 21.71 23.84
N GLU A 201 -9.16 22.68 23.61
CA GLU A 201 -10.59 22.59 23.94
C GLU A 201 -11.34 21.61 23.02
N PHE A 202 -11.04 21.60 21.73
CA PHE A 202 -11.86 20.88 20.73
C PHE A 202 -11.17 19.67 20.08
N THR A 203 -9.89 19.41 20.37
CA THR A 203 -9.15 18.26 19.84
C THR A 203 -9.59 16.97 20.52
N THR A 204 -9.60 15.88 19.75
CA THR A 204 -9.70 14.50 20.23
C THR A 204 -8.41 13.71 19.99
N SER A 205 -7.35 14.40 19.54
CA SER A 205 -6.05 13.80 19.20
C SER A 205 -5.00 14.12 20.28
N CYS A 206 -3.79 13.62 20.07
CA CYS A 206 -2.63 13.91 20.91
C CYS A 206 -2.32 15.42 20.95
N LEU A 207 -1.82 15.87 22.12
CA LEU A 207 -1.34 17.22 22.34
C LEU A 207 0.18 17.23 22.21
N CYS A 208 0.71 18.12 21.37
CA CYS A 208 2.14 18.28 21.18
C CYS A 208 2.73 19.31 22.17
N PRO A 209 4.03 19.22 22.49
CA PRO A 209 4.71 20.27 23.23
C PRO A 209 4.74 21.58 22.43
N ILE A 210 4.68 22.70 23.13
CA ILE A 210 4.86 24.04 22.59
C ILE A 210 6.34 24.37 22.69
N ILE A 211 6.99 24.64 21.56
CA ILE A 211 8.40 25.03 21.51
C ILE A 211 8.46 26.50 21.12
N LEU A 212 9.00 27.33 22.02
CA LEU A 212 9.26 28.75 21.77
C LEU A 212 10.77 28.94 21.77
N ASP A 213 11.36 29.08 20.59
CA ASP A 213 12.76 29.46 20.44
C ASP A 213 12.87 30.98 20.41
N THR A 214 13.48 31.54 21.45
CA THR A 214 13.77 32.97 21.66
C THR A 214 12.64 33.88 21.16
N PRO A 215 11.58 34.11 21.95
CA PRO A 215 10.48 34.99 21.54
C PRO A 215 10.91 36.48 21.39
N LEU A 216 12.19 36.77 21.64
CA LEU A 216 12.85 38.06 21.66
C LEU A 216 13.75 38.22 20.42
N GLN A 217 13.23 38.88 19.39
CA GLN A 217 14.09 39.45 18.34
C GLN A 217 14.72 40.75 18.86
N GLN A 218 15.92 41.09 18.42
CA GLN A 218 16.87 42.08 18.98
C GLN A 218 16.34 43.53 19.21
N ASP A 219 15.08 43.82 18.91
CA ASP A 219 14.45 45.16 18.95
C ASP A 219 13.33 45.32 20.00
N GLN A 220 13.24 44.47 21.03
CA GLN A 220 12.22 44.58 22.09
C GLN A 220 12.78 45.14 23.39
N ASP A 221 12.11 46.16 23.94
CA ASP A 221 12.42 46.72 25.26
C ASP A 221 12.23 45.68 26.38
N GLU A 222 13.02 45.76 27.45
CA GLU A 222 13.02 44.81 28.58
C GLU A 222 11.62 44.58 29.19
N THR A 223 10.78 45.61 29.23
CA THR A 223 9.39 45.51 29.72
C THR A 223 8.52 44.61 28.84
N ASN A 224 8.67 44.70 27.50
CA ASN A 224 7.92 43.87 26.56
C ASN A 224 8.45 42.43 26.55
N ALA A 225 9.76 42.26 26.75
CA ALA A 225 10.40 40.95 26.92
C ALA A 225 9.80 40.17 28.10
N ALA A 226 9.73 40.81 29.27
CA ALA A 226 9.15 40.23 30.47
C ALA A 226 7.66 39.90 30.29
N ALA A 227 6.90 40.79 29.63
CA ALA A 227 5.48 40.57 29.35
C ALA A 227 5.23 39.37 28.44
N ILE A 228 6.05 39.19 27.38
CA ILE A 228 5.96 38.06 26.45
C ILE A 228 6.24 36.73 27.15
N ILE A 229 7.33 36.66 27.92
CA ILE A 229 7.71 35.44 28.64
C ILE A 229 6.67 35.12 29.72
N GLY A 230 6.30 36.11 30.53
CA GLY A 230 5.28 35.96 31.57
C GLY A 230 3.94 35.50 31.00
N PHE A 231 3.52 36.05 29.85
CA PHE A 231 2.33 35.61 29.14
C PHE A 231 2.41 34.14 28.73
N ALA A 232 3.51 33.72 28.09
CA ALA A 232 3.67 32.36 27.61
C ALA A 232 3.66 31.33 28.76
N LEU A 233 4.33 31.65 29.87
CA LEU A 233 4.36 30.82 31.07
C LEU A 233 2.98 30.72 31.73
N LYS A 234 2.30 31.85 31.90
CA LYS A 234 0.99 31.95 32.56
C LYS A 234 -0.12 31.27 31.76
N HIS A 235 -0.13 31.45 30.44
CA HIS A 235 -1.21 30.98 29.56
C HIS A 235 -0.89 29.67 28.83
N ARG A 236 0.09 28.91 29.30
CA ARG A 236 0.29 27.53 28.83
C ARG A 236 -1.02 26.75 28.94
N PRO A 237 -1.56 26.20 27.83
CA PRO A 237 -2.77 25.38 27.89
C PRO A 237 -2.61 24.20 28.85
N ARG A 238 -3.72 23.78 29.44
CA ARG A 238 -3.74 22.62 30.33
C ARG A 238 -3.29 21.37 29.57
N ASP A 239 -2.51 20.52 30.24
CA ASP A 239 -2.02 19.23 29.71
C ASP A 239 -1.09 19.36 28.49
N MET A 240 -0.54 20.56 28.24
CA MET A 240 0.52 20.78 27.24
C MET A 240 1.83 21.15 27.93
N GLN A 241 2.95 20.61 27.44
CA GLN A 241 4.28 21.01 27.86
C GLN A 241 4.71 22.28 27.11
N LEU A 242 5.38 23.21 27.80
CA LEU A 242 6.04 24.36 27.18
C LEU A 242 7.55 24.19 27.34
N ILE A 243 8.26 24.25 26.22
CA ILE A 243 9.72 24.28 26.12
C ILE A 243 10.09 25.67 25.62
N LEU A 244 10.80 26.43 26.46
CA LEU A 244 11.19 27.81 26.17
C LEU A 244 12.71 27.89 26.07
N GLY A 245 13.21 28.22 24.88
CA GLY A 245 14.59 28.66 24.68
C GLY A 245 14.68 30.16 24.96
N THR A 246 15.47 30.57 25.95
CA THR A 246 15.70 31.98 26.24
C THR A 246 17.08 32.21 26.86
N VAL A 247 17.65 33.40 26.62
CA VAL A 247 18.91 33.86 27.25
C VAL A 247 18.65 34.40 28.67
N SER A 248 17.46 34.97 28.91
CA SER A 248 17.05 35.51 30.21
C SER A 248 15.54 35.40 30.39
N LEU A 249 15.08 35.22 31.63
CA LEU A 249 13.66 35.27 31.98
C LEU A 249 13.16 36.70 32.24
N HIS A 250 14.05 37.71 32.21
CA HIS A 250 13.71 39.12 32.45
C HIS A 250 12.86 39.35 33.72
N GLY A 251 13.18 38.61 34.79
CA GLY A 251 12.48 38.71 36.08
C GLY A 251 11.15 37.96 36.17
N ALA A 252 10.74 37.21 35.14
CA ALA A 252 9.54 36.38 35.20
C ALA A 252 9.73 35.18 36.14
N GLU A 253 8.80 34.98 37.07
CA GLU A 253 8.78 33.82 37.96
C GLU A 253 8.47 32.53 37.17
N TYR A 254 9.28 31.49 37.39
CA TYR A 254 9.16 30.21 36.71
C TYR A 254 9.33 29.03 37.66
N ASN A 255 8.33 28.14 37.68
CA ASN A 255 8.29 26.95 38.54
C ASN A 255 8.43 25.66 37.71
N GLY A 256 9.47 25.54 36.90
CA GLY A 256 9.72 24.34 36.11
C GLY A 256 11.19 23.95 36.01
N HIS A 257 11.49 23.00 35.15
CA HIS A 257 12.84 22.47 34.99
C HIS A 257 13.67 23.35 34.06
N VAL A 258 14.88 23.70 34.50
CA VAL A 258 15.82 24.52 33.74
C VAL A 258 16.98 23.66 33.28
N ILE A 259 17.21 23.64 31.97
CA ILE A 259 18.39 23.01 31.37
C ILE A 259 19.35 24.14 31.02
N ASN A 260 20.51 24.17 31.67
CA ASN A 260 21.57 25.15 31.39
C ASN A 260 22.79 24.42 30.79
N PRO A 261 22.99 24.49 29.46
CA PRO A 261 24.17 23.93 28.82
C PRO A 261 25.43 24.67 29.26
N LEU A 262 26.40 23.96 29.83
CA LEU A 262 27.66 24.54 30.32
C LEU A 262 28.79 24.45 29.29
N VAL A 263 28.68 23.51 28.35
CA VAL A 263 29.70 23.21 27.35
C VAL A 263 29.19 23.60 25.97
N LYS A 264 30.01 24.33 25.21
CA LYS A 264 29.67 24.75 23.85
C LYS A 264 29.36 23.52 22.98
N GLU A 265 28.26 23.59 22.23
CA GLU A 265 27.81 22.52 21.31
C GLU A 265 27.51 21.17 22.00
N SER A 266 27.28 21.18 23.31
CA SER A 266 26.99 19.97 24.09
C SER A 266 25.79 20.21 25.02
N LEU A 267 24.65 19.64 24.63
CA LEU A 267 23.42 19.63 25.43
C LEU A 267 23.35 18.42 26.35
N LEU A 268 23.81 17.26 25.87
CA LEU A 268 23.83 16.01 26.61
C LEU A 268 25.13 15.90 27.42
N ARG A 269 25.05 15.36 28.62
CA ARG A 269 26.20 15.15 29.49
C ARG A 269 26.59 13.68 29.51
N GLU A 270 27.90 13.42 29.40
CA GLU A 270 28.45 12.06 29.32
C GLU A 270 28.17 11.26 30.60
N ASP A 271 28.21 11.91 31.76
CA ASP A 271 27.92 11.32 33.08
C ASP A 271 26.44 10.91 33.26
N GLU A 272 25.52 11.51 32.49
CA GLU A 272 24.11 11.14 32.50
C GLU A 272 23.79 9.97 31.56
N PHE A 273 24.73 9.59 30.67
CA PHE A 273 24.47 8.63 29.60
C PHE A 273 24.02 7.27 30.11
N ASP A 274 24.74 6.66 31.06
CA ASP A 274 24.43 5.30 31.53
C ASP A 274 23.04 5.24 32.18
N THR A 275 22.66 6.27 32.93
CA THR A 275 21.35 6.38 33.57
C THR A 275 20.24 6.55 32.54
N VAL A 276 20.39 7.50 31.61
CA VAL A 276 19.39 7.76 30.57
C VAL A 276 19.26 6.58 29.62
N ASN A 277 20.38 5.97 29.21
CA ASN A 277 20.40 4.80 28.35
C ASN A 277 19.68 3.62 29.02
N SER A 278 19.94 3.36 30.30
CA SER A 278 19.24 2.29 31.04
C SER A 278 17.73 2.50 31.07
N TYR A 279 17.26 3.75 31.20
CA TYR A 279 15.85 4.10 31.14
C TYR A 279 15.25 4.01 29.72
N MET A 280 15.96 4.49 28.70
CA MET A 280 15.45 4.60 27.32
C MET A 280 15.51 3.29 26.54
N ARG A 281 16.48 2.42 26.85
CA ARG A 281 16.79 1.21 26.10
C ARG A 281 15.62 0.23 25.94
N PRO A 282 14.74 -0.01 26.94
CA PRO A 282 13.55 -0.82 26.75
C PRO A 282 12.60 -0.26 25.68
N PHE A 283 12.44 1.06 25.60
CA PHE A 283 11.60 1.70 24.59
C PHE A 283 12.21 1.62 23.19
N ILE A 284 13.54 1.78 23.10
CA ILE A 284 14.30 1.64 21.85
C ILE A 284 14.20 0.20 21.32
N ASN A 285 14.38 -0.80 22.19
CA ASN A 285 14.27 -2.22 21.80
C ASN A 285 12.88 -2.56 21.24
N LYS A 286 11.81 -2.04 21.87
CA LYS A 286 10.44 -2.17 21.37
C LYS A 286 10.26 -1.54 20.00
N LEU A 287 10.78 -0.33 19.80
CA LEU A 287 10.70 0.38 18.52
C LEU A 287 11.44 -0.37 17.40
N LEU A 288 12.57 -1.00 17.74
CA LEU A 288 13.39 -1.77 16.80
C LEU A 288 12.92 -3.23 16.63
N GLY A 289 11.85 -3.65 17.29
CA GLY A 289 11.33 -5.01 17.22
C GLY A 289 12.26 -6.07 17.84
N GLN A 290 13.21 -5.65 18.67
CA GLN A 290 14.20 -6.53 19.31
C GLN A 290 13.68 -7.23 20.57
N ASP A 291 12.44 -6.94 20.98
CA ASP A 291 11.74 -7.62 22.08
C ASP A 291 11.08 -8.97 21.67
N GLN A 292 11.27 -9.46 20.44
CA GLN A 292 10.80 -10.82 20.03
C GLN A 292 11.73 -11.95 20.54
N GLY A 293 12.27 -11.80 21.75
CA GLY A 293 13.22 -12.73 22.37
C GLY A 293 12.65 -13.60 23.50
N GLU A 294 11.34 -13.51 23.79
CA GLU A 294 10.68 -14.39 24.77
C GLU A 294 9.28 -14.80 24.27
N LEU A 295 9.28 -15.65 23.24
CA LEU A 295 8.16 -16.54 22.92
C LEU A 295 8.76 -17.94 22.73
N ILE A 296 9.07 -18.58 23.86
CA ILE A 296 9.13 -20.04 24.01
C ILE A 296 8.02 -20.40 24.99
#